data_AF-A0A9Q0HR12-F1
#
_entry.id   AF-A0A9Q0HR12-F1
#
_cell.length_a   1.000
_cell.length_b   1.000
_cell.length_c   1.000
_cell.angle_alpha   90.00
_cell.angle_beta   90.00
_cell.angle_gamma   90.00
#
_symmetry.space_group_name_H-M   'P 1'
#
loop_
_entity.id
_entity.type
_entity.pdbx_description
1 polymer ?
#
loop_
_entity_poly.entity_id
_entity_poly.type
_entity_poly.pdbx_seq_one_letter_code
_entity_poly.pdbx_strand_id
1 'polypeptide(L)'
;MIPSLCETLFSSSLHKQLLGVPILSKNGKNPISCQCFLACPNSKFSLLSTPPSPVIHVGFSFARSCTKKSHADQLFEGFDEICTDIPWEANDVWSTFVGYLFMLHIPLSFGGLHVVSSVLHKPTLDPLTMVVATAVFQSLELFGTFSLLQYATKINHDFYSFLIGKVLLPKRNWVIKTAVGIGFLITLVSITSILADMLIGPEDANDPIIKEILSEGPAAQIVLFFLYCINAPLIEETVYRGFLLTSLATKSKPWSAIIVSSCMFSLAHFSFDNSLQLFIIGCVLGYMYCWTGSLASPIIVHAMYNAVIFVTSIL
;
A
#
# COMPACT_ATOMS: atom_id res chain seq x y z
N MET A 1 12.23 33.10 51.93
CA MET A 1 12.20 34.16 50.91
C MET A 1 10.88 33.99 50.17
N ILE A 2 9.91 34.86 50.48
CA ILE A 2 8.50 34.93 50.04
C ILE A 2 8.45 36.06 48.98
N PRO A 3 7.51 36.18 48.01
CA PRO A 3 6.69 35.16 47.29
C PRO A 3 6.22 35.60 45.85
N SER A 4 5.34 34.77 45.26
CA SER A 4 4.08 35.12 44.53
C SER A 4 4.01 35.94 43.23
N LEU A 5 3.26 35.39 42.26
CA LEU A 5 1.97 35.84 41.66
C LEU A 5 1.93 35.26 40.22
N CYS A 6 0.86 34.70 39.66
CA CYS A 6 -0.56 34.75 39.99
C CYS A 6 -1.26 33.57 39.26
N GLU A 7 -2.03 32.77 39.98
CA GLU A 7 -3.28 32.19 39.45
C GLU A 7 -4.17 33.37 38.97
N THR A 8 -5.17 33.23 38.11
CA THR A 8 -6.50 32.66 38.38
C THR A 8 -7.35 33.27 37.23
N LEU A 9 -8.24 32.59 36.48
CA LEU A 9 -9.61 32.21 36.84
C LEU A 9 -10.31 31.64 35.58
N PHE A 10 -11.06 30.56 35.82
CA PHE A 10 -12.41 30.22 35.33
C PHE A 10 -12.66 30.08 33.82
N SER A 11 -13.04 28.90 33.32
CA SER A 11 -14.19 28.03 33.63
C SER A 11 -15.44 28.36 32.82
N SER A 12 -15.90 27.31 32.12
CA SER A 12 -17.29 26.89 31.90
C SER A 12 -18.13 27.45 30.75
N SER A 13 -18.90 26.48 30.23
CA SER A 13 -20.23 26.55 29.61
C SER A 13 -20.35 26.98 28.14
N LEU A 14 -20.77 26.07 27.26
CA LEU A 14 -22.15 25.61 27.01
C LEU A 14 -22.99 26.61 26.20
N HIS A 15 -23.34 26.16 24.99
CA HIS A 15 -24.70 26.18 24.41
C HIS A 15 -25.31 27.49 23.86
N LYS A 16 -25.91 27.33 22.66
CA LYS A 16 -26.87 28.19 21.91
C LYS A 16 -26.19 29.37 21.16
N GLN A 17 -26.54 29.69 19.90
CA GLN A 17 -27.86 29.76 19.28
C GLN A 17 -27.85 29.48 17.77
N LEU A 18 -28.95 28.83 17.37
CA LEU A 18 -29.56 28.75 16.05
C LEU A 18 -30.28 30.07 15.69
N LEU A 19 -30.46 30.29 14.38
CA LEU A 19 -31.42 31.16 13.66
C LEU A 19 -31.05 32.65 13.45
N GLY A 20 -31.08 33.09 12.18
CA GLY A 20 -31.04 34.51 11.81
C GLY A 20 -30.82 34.85 10.33
N VAL A 21 -31.77 34.51 9.46
CA VAL A 21 -32.01 35.14 8.12
C VAL A 21 -33.45 35.69 8.19
N PRO A 22 -33.93 36.73 7.45
CA PRO A 22 -33.35 37.64 6.44
C PRO A 22 -33.68 39.15 6.68
N ILE A 23 -33.31 40.03 5.72
CA ILE A 23 -34.12 41.10 5.04
C ILE A 23 -33.13 42.18 4.54
N LEU A 24 -32.76 42.24 3.25
CA LEU A 24 -33.41 42.89 2.08
C LEU A 24 -33.46 44.44 2.09
N SER A 25 -33.11 44.99 0.91
CA SER A 25 -33.51 46.27 0.29
C SER A 25 -32.38 47.32 0.16
N LYS A 26 -32.11 47.99 -0.97
CA LYS A 26 -32.48 47.90 -2.40
C LYS A 26 -31.69 49.00 -3.15
N ASN A 27 -31.65 48.83 -4.48
CA ASN A 27 -31.45 49.82 -5.56
C ASN A 27 -29.99 50.18 -5.94
N GLY A 28 -29.56 50.04 -7.20
CA GLY A 28 -30.24 49.57 -8.41
C GLY A 28 -29.51 50.02 -9.67
N LYS A 29 -29.39 49.13 -10.67
CA LYS A 29 -29.71 49.33 -12.10
C LYS A 29 -29.41 48.04 -12.89
N ASN A 30 -30.47 47.51 -13.47
CA ASN A 30 -30.68 46.29 -14.30
C ASN A 30 -30.58 46.65 -15.82
N PRO A 31 -30.96 45.79 -16.80
CA PRO A 31 -30.70 44.35 -17.06
C PRO A 31 -30.44 44.04 -18.57
N ILE A 32 -30.32 42.75 -18.95
CA ILE A 32 -30.96 42.01 -20.08
C ILE A 32 -30.51 40.53 -19.89
N SER A 33 -31.31 39.64 -19.27
CA SER A 33 -32.34 38.73 -19.82
C SER A 33 -31.76 37.58 -20.67
N CYS A 34 -31.65 36.35 -20.12
CA CYS A 34 -32.55 35.17 -20.28
C CYS A 34 -32.42 34.49 -21.67
N GLN A 35 -32.44 33.17 -21.89
CA GLN A 35 -33.13 32.08 -21.20
C GLN A 35 -32.66 30.73 -21.79
N CYS A 36 -32.67 29.66 -20.98
CA CYS A 36 -32.69 28.25 -21.41
C CYS A 36 -33.94 27.94 -22.27
N PHE A 37 -33.88 26.96 -23.19
CA PHE A 37 -34.56 25.66 -23.02
C PHE A 37 -34.37 24.71 -24.23
N LEU A 38 -34.45 23.43 -23.89
CA LEU A 38 -34.48 22.23 -24.73
C LEU A 38 -35.51 22.28 -25.88
N ALA A 39 -35.21 21.59 -26.98
CA ALA A 39 -36.00 20.45 -27.50
C ALA A 39 -35.68 20.18 -29.00
N CYS A 40 -35.28 18.96 -29.32
CA CYS A 40 -35.41 18.39 -30.66
C CYS A 40 -36.83 17.81 -30.82
N PRO A 41 -37.52 18.10 -31.93
CA PRO A 41 -38.50 17.18 -32.47
C PRO A 41 -38.23 16.81 -33.95
N ASN A 42 -38.22 15.50 -34.18
CA ASN A 42 -38.80 14.73 -35.30
C ASN A 42 -38.96 15.36 -36.71
N SER A 43 -38.32 14.66 -37.66
CA SER A 43 -38.82 14.18 -38.96
C SER A 43 -39.80 15.05 -39.79
N LYS A 44 -39.40 15.38 -41.03
CA LYS A 44 -40.07 14.94 -42.27
C LYS A 44 -39.34 15.39 -43.55
N PHE A 45 -39.61 14.59 -44.57
CA PHE A 45 -39.13 14.49 -45.95
C PHE A 45 -39.49 15.69 -46.85
N SER A 46 -38.58 16.11 -47.77
CA SER A 46 -38.95 16.71 -49.07
C SER A 46 -37.77 16.81 -50.07
N LEU A 47 -37.79 15.90 -51.05
CA LEU A 47 -37.47 16.00 -52.51
C LEU A 47 -36.50 17.08 -53.07
N LEU A 48 -35.37 16.56 -53.59
CA LEU A 48 -34.79 16.65 -54.95
C LEU A 48 -34.86 17.96 -55.79
N SER A 49 -33.69 18.56 -56.07
CA SER A 49 -33.27 19.03 -57.42
C SER A 49 -31.75 19.32 -57.43
N THR A 50 -31.11 19.14 -58.60
CA THR A 50 -29.67 18.92 -58.86
C THR A 50 -28.88 20.23 -59.20
N PRO A 51 -27.59 20.21 -59.61
CA PRO A 51 -26.44 20.71 -58.85
C PRO A 51 -25.79 22.01 -59.43
N PRO A 52 -24.76 22.56 -58.76
CA PRO A 52 -23.47 22.68 -59.46
C PRO A 52 -22.26 22.31 -58.56
N SER A 53 -21.23 21.72 -59.16
CA SER A 53 -19.90 21.49 -58.57
C SER A 53 -18.93 22.64 -58.93
N PRO A 54 -17.71 22.74 -58.39
CA PRO A 54 -17.16 22.21 -57.13
C PRO A 54 -16.49 23.33 -56.27
N VAL A 55 -16.53 23.23 -54.94
CA VAL A 55 -15.52 23.89 -54.08
C VAL A 55 -14.94 22.83 -53.16
N ILE A 56 -13.74 22.37 -53.51
CA ILE A 56 -12.95 21.48 -52.65
C ILE A 56 -12.38 22.35 -51.53
N HIS A 57 -13.09 22.45 -50.41
CA HIS A 57 -12.44 22.82 -49.16
C HIS A 57 -11.64 21.60 -48.68
N VAL A 58 -10.33 21.65 -48.89
CA VAL A 58 -9.37 20.76 -48.22
C VAL A 58 -9.36 21.15 -46.75
N GLY A 59 -10.33 20.61 -45.99
CA GLY A 59 -10.25 20.59 -44.54
C GLY A 59 -9.17 19.61 -44.14
N PHE A 60 -8.03 20.12 -43.68
CA PHE A 60 -7.04 19.31 -42.97
C PHE A 60 -7.70 18.80 -41.69
N SER A 61 -8.25 17.58 -41.77
CA SER A 61 -8.47 16.77 -40.58
C SER A 61 -7.10 16.50 -40.00
N PHE A 62 -6.78 17.13 -38.88
CA PHE A 62 -5.70 16.64 -38.01
C PHE A 62 -6.16 15.27 -37.52
N ALA A 63 -5.86 14.24 -38.32
CA ALA A 63 -5.83 12.88 -37.85
C ALA A 63 -4.90 12.89 -36.65
N ARG A 64 -5.47 12.70 -35.46
CA ARG A 64 -4.73 12.49 -34.23
C ARG A 64 -3.81 11.31 -34.52
N SER A 65 -2.52 11.58 -34.71
CA SER A 65 -1.52 10.58 -35.01
C SER A 65 -1.59 9.53 -33.91
N CYS A 66 -2.14 8.36 -34.22
CA CYS A 66 -1.98 7.17 -33.40
C CYS A 66 -0.52 6.76 -33.54
N THR A 67 0.36 7.41 -32.77
CA THR A 67 1.68 6.89 -32.51
C THR A 67 1.48 5.51 -31.90
N LYS A 68 1.96 4.46 -32.59
CA LYS A 68 2.05 3.13 -31.99
C LYS A 68 2.75 3.28 -30.65
N LYS A 69 2.00 3.10 -29.56
CA LYS A 69 2.56 3.03 -28.21
C LYS A 69 3.65 1.96 -28.21
N SER A 70 4.75 2.24 -27.52
CA SER A 70 5.82 1.27 -27.35
C SER A 70 5.26 -0.01 -26.71
N HIS A 71 5.87 -1.16 -26.99
CA HIS A 71 5.49 -2.42 -26.33
C HIS A 71 5.62 -2.32 -24.79
N ALA A 72 6.51 -1.43 -24.33
CA ALA A 72 6.59 -1.02 -22.93
C ALA A 72 5.29 -0.32 -22.50
N ASP A 73 4.89 0.77 -23.17
CA ASP A 73 3.70 1.56 -22.82
C ASP A 73 2.41 0.72 -22.72
N GLN A 74 2.26 -0.31 -23.57
CA GLN A 74 1.12 -1.25 -23.51
C GLN A 74 1.16 -2.19 -22.31
N LEU A 75 2.35 -2.61 -21.87
CA LEU A 75 2.53 -3.39 -20.65
C LEU A 75 2.09 -2.58 -19.43
N PHE A 76 2.18 -1.25 -19.50
CA PHE A 76 1.94 -0.34 -18.39
C PHE A 76 0.55 0.31 -18.34
N GLU A 77 -0.27 0.25 -19.40
CA GLU A 77 -1.64 0.84 -19.41
C GLU A 77 -2.56 0.29 -18.31
N GLY A 78 -2.36 -0.96 -17.89
CA GLY A 78 -3.14 -1.57 -16.80
C GLY A 78 -2.83 -1.02 -15.40
N PHE A 79 -1.71 -0.30 -15.23
CA PHE A 79 -1.28 0.23 -13.94
C PHE A 79 -1.95 1.55 -13.57
N ASP A 80 -2.37 2.34 -14.57
CA ASP A 80 -3.02 3.64 -14.34
C ASP A 80 -4.41 3.46 -13.69
N GLU A 81 -5.10 2.35 -13.97
CA GLU A 81 -6.43 2.03 -13.43
C GLU A 81 -6.45 1.71 -11.93
N ILE A 82 -5.28 1.42 -11.32
CA ILE A 82 -5.17 1.09 -9.89
C ILE A 82 -5.04 2.35 -9.04
N CYS A 83 -4.54 3.44 -9.62
CA CYS A 83 -4.14 4.65 -8.90
C CYS A 83 -5.28 5.66 -8.67
N THR A 84 -6.45 5.45 -9.26
CA THR A 84 -7.51 6.47 -9.32
C THR A 84 -8.41 6.51 -8.08
N ASP A 85 -8.60 5.40 -7.37
CA ASP A 85 -9.42 5.32 -6.14
C ASP A 85 -8.60 4.79 -4.97
N ILE A 86 -7.90 5.70 -4.27
CA ILE A 86 -7.16 5.38 -3.03
C ILE A 86 -7.78 6.04 -1.78
N PRO A 87 -7.89 5.30 -0.66
CA PRO A 87 -8.54 5.80 0.55
C PRO A 87 -7.65 6.70 1.41
N TRP A 88 -6.40 6.97 1.00
CA TRP A 88 -5.40 7.65 1.82
C TRP A 88 -5.37 9.16 1.58
N GLU A 89 -5.10 9.93 2.64
CA GLU A 89 -4.80 11.35 2.53
C GLU A 89 -3.37 11.58 2.04
N ALA A 90 -3.22 12.22 0.88
CA ALA A 90 -1.93 12.28 0.18
C ALA A 90 -0.89 13.18 0.87
N ASN A 91 -1.31 14.03 1.81
CA ASN A 91 -0.44 14.98 2.51
C ASN A 91 0.30 14.33 3.68
N ASP A 92 -0.26 13.27 4.27
CA ASP A 92 0.25 12.67 5.51
C ASP A 92 0.92 11.31 5.29
N VAL A 93 1.22 10.96 4.04
CA VAL A 93 1.78 9.66 3.65
C VAL A 93 3.09 9.36 4.39
N TRP A 94 4.03 10.30 4.34
CA TRP A 94 5.34 10.14 4.99
C TRP A 94 5.23 10.19 6.51
N SER A 95 4.39 11.07 7.07
CA SER A 95 4.15 11.14 8.51
C SER A 95 3.57 9.84 9.06
N THR A 96 2.59 9.26 8.34
CA THR A 96 1.99 7.97 8.69
C THR A 96 3.01 6.84 8.56
N PHE A 97 3.79 6.82 7.47
CA PHE A 97 4.81 5.79 7.27
C PHE A 97 5.93 5.84 8.32
N VAL A 98 6.39 7.04 8.68
CA VAL A 98 7.34 7.25 9.78
C VAL A 98 6.72 6.83 11.11
N GLY A 99 5.44 7.16 11.34
CA GLY A 99 4.69 6.70 12.50
C GLY A 99 4.66 5.17 12.60
N TYR A 100 4.36 4.47 11.50
CA TYR A 100 4.42 3.01 11.42
C TYR A 100 5.82 2.50 11.78
N LEU A 101 6.88 3.04 11.15
CA LEU A 101 8.24 2.56 11.37
C LEU A 101 8.69 2.73 12.82
N PHE A 102 8.54 3.93 13.39
CA PHE A 102 9.13 4.23 14.69
C PHE A 102 8.25 3.89 15.88
N MET A 103 6.91 3.87 15.72
CA MET A 103 6.00 3.57 16.83
C MET A 103 5.58 2.11 16.86
N LEU A 104 5.62 1.40 15.72
CA LEU A 104 5.15 0.03 15.60
C LEU A 104 6.28 -0.92 15.18
N HIS A 105 6.78 -0.79 13.95
CA HIS A 105 7.67 -1.80 13.36
C HIS A 105 9.00 -1.94 14.12
N ILE A 106 9.77 -0.86 14.27
CA ILE A 106 11.09 -0.92 14.92
C ILE A 106 10.96 -1.42 16.39
N PRO A 107 10.08 -0.85 17.23
CA PRO A 107 9.97 -1.29 18.61
C PRO A 107 9.43 -2.71 18.78
N LEU A 108 8.43 -3.12 17.98
CA LEU A 108 7.74 -4.40 18.16
C LEU A 108 8.48 -5.54 17.47
N SER A 109 9.02 -5.34 16.26
CA SER A 109 9.70 -6.40 15.51
C SER A 109 11.15 -6.61 15.96
N PHE A 110 11.88 -5.56 16.32
CA PHE A 110 13.32 -5.67 16.68
C PHE A 110 13.60 -5.42 18.17
N GLY A 111 12.85 -4.52 18.81
CA GLY A 111 13.09 -4.14 20.22
C GLY A 111 12.42 -5.06 21.25
N GLY A 112 11.32 -5.72 20.88
CA GLY A 112 10.41 -6.38 21.83
C GLY A 112 11.08 -7.44 22.71
N LEU A 113 11.85 -8.36 22.11
CA LEU A 113 12.51 -9.44 22.86
C LEU A 113 13.56 -8.90 23.85
N HIS A 114 14.28 -7.85 23.49
CA HIS A 114 15.26 -7.22 24.38
C HIS A 114 14.58 -6.57 25.60
N VAL A 115 13.42 -5.94 25.40
CA VAL A 115 12.62 -5.40 26.51
C VAL A 115 12.16 -6.51 27.44
N VAL A 116 11.69 -7.65 26.90
CA VAL A 116 11.26 -8.80 27.71
C VAL A 116 12.42 -9.39 28.52
N SER A 117 13.58 -9.58 27.89
CA SER A 117 14.81 -10.03 28.58
C SER A 117 15.19 -9.10 29.73
N SER A 118 15.11 -7.78 29.51
CA SER A 118 15.43 -6.77 30.52
C SER A 118 14.44 -6.79 31.69
N VAL A 119 13.14 -6.88 31.42
CA VAL A 119 12.09 -6.94 32.45
C VAL A 119 12.21 -8.22 33.29
N LEU A 120 12.50 -9.35 32.65
CA LEU A 120 12.66 -10.65 33.31
C LEU A 120 14.03 -10.83 33.98
N HIS A 121 14.96 -9.88 33.82
CA HIS A 121 16.33 -9.95 34.32
C HIS A 121 17.06 -11.24 33.89
N LYS A 122 16.77 -11.73 32.67
CA LYS A 122 17.39 -12.93 32.10
C LYS A 122 18.31 -12.54 30.94
N PRO A 123 19.58 -12.99 30.91
CA PRO A 123 20.51 -12.68 29.82
C PRO A 123 20.10 -13.35 28.50
N THR A 124 19.46 -14.52 28.58
CA THR A 124 18.86 -15.24 27.45
C THR A 124 17.45 -15.67 27.82
N LEU A 125 16.52 -15.53 26.88
CA LEU A 125 15.15 -15.98 27.07
C LEU A 125 15.06 -17.45 26.71
N ASP A 126 14.26 -18.21 27.47
CA ASP A 126 13.90 -19.55 27.03
C ASP A 126 13.08 -19.46 25.73
N PRO A 127 13.23 -20.39 24.78
CA PRO A 127 12.67 -20.15 23.45
C PRO A 127 11.13 -20.24 23.43
N LEU A 128 10.51 -20.92 24.39
CA LEU A 128 9.06 -20.82 24.63
C LEU A 128 8.64 -19.36 24.94
N THR A 129 9.36 -18.68 25.84
CA THR A 129 9.13 -17.26 26.12
C THR A 129 9.37 -16.40 24.89
N MET A 130 10.36 -16.71 24.06
CA MET A 130 10.60 -16.01 22.80
C MET A 130 9.42 -16.16 21.85
N VAL A 131 8.90 -17.37 21.65
CA VAL A 131 7.72 -17.62 20.79
C VAL A 131 6.51 -16.83 21.27
N VAL A 132 6.20 -16.90 22.57
CA VAL A 132 5.05 -16.21 23.15
C VAL A 132 5.20 -14.70 23.04
N ALA A 133 6.38 -14.17 23.36
CA ALA A 133 6.67 -12.74 23.25
C ALA A 133 6.55 -12.25 21.80
N THR A 134 7.16 -12.96 20.85
CA THR A 134 7.07 -12.64 19.42
C THR A 134 5.62 -12.69 18.93
N ALA A 135 4.83 -13.70 19.34
CA ALA A 135 3.42 -13.77 18.99
C ALA A 135 2.63 -12.55 19.50
N VAL A 136 2.89 -12.11 20.73
CA VAL A 136 2.27 -10.92 21.32
C VAL A 136 2.68 -9.66 20.57
N PHE A 137 3.96 -9.43 20.34
CA PHE A 137 4.44 -8.24 19.64
C PHE A 137 3.92 -8.17 18.21
N GLN A 138 3.87 -9.30 17.49
CA GLN A 138 3.35 -9.31 16.12
C GLN A 138 1.83 -9.13 16.04
N SER A 139 1.11 -9.54 17.08
CA SER A 139 -0.33 -9.25 17.20
C SER A 139 -0.56 -7.76 17.48
N LEU A 140 0.26 -7.16 18.35
CA LEU A 140 0.23 -5.72 18.63
C LEU A 140 0.60 -4.90 17.39
N GLU A 141 1.60 -5.33 16.62
CA GLU A 141 2.01 -4.67 15.39
C GLU A 141 0.91 -4.72 14.34
N LEU A 142 0.26 -5.87 14.15
CA LEU A 142 -0.89 -6.01 13.26
C LEU A 142 -2.02 -5.05 13.66
N PHE A 143 -2.44 -5.10 14.92
CA PHE A 143 -3.54 -4.27 15.42
C PHE A 143 -3.21 -2.77 15.36
N GLY A 144 -2.00 -2.39 15.76
CA GLY A 144 -1.51 -1.03 15.69
C GLY A 144 -1.45 -0.52 14.26
N THR A 145 -0.99 -1.35 13.32
CA THR A 145 -0.90 -1.00 11.89
C THR A 145 -2.28 -0.77 11.31
N PHE A 146 -3.24 -1.66 11.57
CA PHE A 146 -4.60 -1.50 11.06
C PHE A 146 -5.30 -0.28 11.66
N SER A 147 -5.08 -0.01 12.95
CA SER A 147 -5.59 1.18 13.62
C SER A 147 -4.99 2.48 13.05
N LEU A 148 -3.68 2.48 12.80
CA LEU A 148 -2.97 3.61 12.19
C LEU A 148 -3.46 3.87 10.76
N LEU A 149 -3.61 2.82 9.95
CA LEU A 149 -4.09 2.95 8.58
C LEU A 149 -5.56 3.38 8.54
N GLN A 150 -6.41 2.89 9.44
CA GLN A 150 -7.77 3.38 9.61
C GLN A 150 -7.78 4.88 9.95
N TYR A 151 -6.91 5.33 10.86
CA TYR A 151 -6.80 6.75 11.18
C TYR A 151 -6.33 7.60 9.99
N ALA A 152 -5.45 7.06 9.15
CA ALA A 152 -4.93 7.71 7.95
C ALA A 152 -5.91 7.70 6.75
N THR A 153 -7.06 7.01 6.85
CA THR A 153 -8.07 7.03 5.78
C THR A 153 -8.85 8.33 5.74
N LYS A 154 -9.23 8.75 4.53
CA LYS A 154 -10.13 9.90 4.32
C LYS A 154 -11.44 9.66 5.08
N ILE A 155 -12.02 10.72 5.64
CA ILE A 155 -13.27 10.66 6.45
C ILE A 155 -14.42 9.87 5.76
N ASN A 156 -14.50 9.93 4.43
CA ASN A 156 -15.56 9.27 3.65
C ASN A 156 -15.21 7.87 3.14
N HIS A 157 -14.02 7.35 3.46
CA HIS A 157 -13.57 6.03 3.06
C HIS A 157 -13.34 5.15 4.29
N ASP A 158 -13.50 3.85 4.11
CA ASP A 158 -13.27 2.87 5.15
C ASP A 158 -12.11 1.95 4.77
N PHE A 159 -11.11 1.85 5.65
CA PHE A 159 -9.93 1.00 5.46
C PHE A 159 -10.32 -0.46 5.29
N TYR A 160 -11.26 -0.96 6.09
CA TYR A 160 -11.68 -2.35 6.04
C TYR A 160 -12.36 -2.69 4.71
N SER A 161 -13.21 -1.79 4.20
CA SER A 161 -13.83 -1.92 2.88
C SER A 161 -12.78 -1.97 1.75
N PHE A 162 -11.74 -1.14 1.82
CA PHE A 162 -10.60 -1.20 0.90
C PHE A 162 -9.86 -2.54 0.99
N LEU A 163 -9.52 -2.98 2.21
CA LEU A 163 -8.79 -4.22 2.44
C LEU A 163 -9.59 -5.43 1.95
N ILE A 164 -10.87 -5.53 2.29
CA ILE A 164 -11.79 -6.58 1.84
C ILE A 164 -11.89 -6.59 0.31
N GLY A 165 -12.07 -5.43 -0.31
CA GLY A 165 -12.16 -5.33 -1.78
C GLY A 165 -10.88 -5.82 -2.48
N LYS A 166 -9.71 -5.49 -1.95
CA LYS A 166 -8.42 -5.83 -2.57
C LYS A 166 -7.92 -7.24 -2.23
N VAL A 167 -8.31 -7.80 -1.08
CA VAL A 167 -7.91 -9.12 -0.60
C VAL A 167 -8.94 -10.20 -0.93
N LEU A 168 -10.22 -9.99 -0.59
CA LEU A 168 -11.27 -11.02 -0.68
C LEU A 168 -12.05 -11.00 -1.99
N LEU A 169 -12.14 -9.85 -2.67
CA LEU A 169 -12.88 -9.71 -3.94
C LEU A 169 -11.99 -9.30 -5.15
N PRO A 170 -10.89 -10.02 -5.41
CA PRO A 170 -9.95 -9.66 -6.46
C PRO A 170 -10.50 -9.81 -7.90
N LYS A 171 -9.95 -9.02 -8.83
CA LYS A 171 -10.35 -8.98 -10.26
C LYS A 171 -10.21 -10.36 -10.93
N ARG A 172 -11.16 -10.74 -11.79
CA ARG A 172 -11.12 -11.98 -12.60
C ARG A 172 -9.78 -12.07 -13.37
N ASN A 173 -9.07 -13.21 -13.24
CA ASN A 173 -7.73 -13.53 -13.78
C ASN A 173 -6.51 -13.24 -12.86
N TRP A 174 -6.70 -12.70 -11.65
CA TRP A 174 -5.60 -12.49 -10.71
C TRP A 174 -4.85 -13.78 -10.35
N VAL A 175 -5.54 -14.93 -10.25
CA VAL A 175 -4.94 -16.23 -9.87
C VAL A 175 -3.85 -16.69 -10.84
N ILE A 176 -4.14 -16.65 -12.15
CA ILE A 176 -3.17 -17.08 -13.18
C ILE A 176 -1.94 -16.16 -13.14
N LYS A 177 -2.18 -14.84 -13.00
CA LYS A 177 -1.10 -13.87 -12.86
C LYS A 177 -0.27 -14.15 -11.61
N THR A 178 -0.90 -14.42 -10.46
CA THR A 178 -0.21 -14.80 -9.22
C THR A 178 0.65 -16.06 -9.41
N ALA A 179 0.14 -17.10 -10.08
CA ALA A 179 0.90 -18.32 -10.35
C ALA A 179 2.16 -18.04 -11.20
N VAL A 180 2.03 -17.20 -12.23
CA VAL A 180 3.18 -16.74 -13.03
C VAL A 180 4.16 -15.94 -12.16
N GLY A 181 3.65 -15.07 -11.29
CA GLY A 181 4.45 -14.29 -10.34
C GLY A 181 5.25 -15.15 -9.37
N ILE A 182 4.67 -16.23 -8.86
CA ILE A 182 5.36 -17.20 -7.99
C ILE A 182 6.52 -17.86 -8.76
N GLY A 183 6.27 -18.36 -9.97
CA GLY A 183 7.31 -18.97 -10.79
C GLY A 183 8.45 -17.99 -11.12
N PHE A 184 8.10 -16.74 -11.42
CA PHE A 184 9.09 -15.69 -11.66
C PHE A 184 9.91 -15.37 -10.40
N LEU A 185 9.26 -15.21 -9.24
CA LEU A 185 9.94 -14.93 -7.98
C LEU A 185 10.91 -16.05 -7.61
N ILE A 186 10.47 -17.31 -7.68
CA ILE A 186 11.32 -18.48 -7.38
C ILE A 186 12.53 -18.49 -8.30
N THR A 187 12.33 -18.33 -9.61
CA THR A 187 13.43 -18.31 -10.58
C THR A 187 14.41 -17.19 -10.29
N LEU A 188 13.91 -15.99 -10.00
CA LEU A 188 14.72 -14.82 -9.72
C LEU A 188 15.54 -15.00 -8.44
N VAL A 189 14.91 -15.48 -7.37
CA VAL A 189 15.55 -15.77 -6.09
C VAL A 189 16.64 -16.83 -6.27
N SER A 190 16.35 -17.96 -6.92
CA SER A 190 17.35 -19.01 -7.17
C SER A 190 18.57 -18.46 -7.91
N ILE A 191 18.36 -17.63 -8.94
CA ILE A 191 19.45 -17.00 -9.67
C ILE A 191 20.26 -16.07 -8.77
N THR A 192 19.59 -15.19 -8.01
CA THR A 192 20.28 -14.23 -7.14
C THR A 192 21.04 -14.92 -6.01
N SER A 193 20.52 -16.00 -5.45
CA SER A 193 21.21 -16.78 -4.41
C SER A 193 22.45 -17.47 -4.97
N ILE A 194 22.37 -18.13 -6.14
CA ILE A 194 23.54 -18.74 -6.79
C ILE A 194 24.61 -17.69 -7.08
N LEU A 195 24.21 -16.51 -7.58
CA LEU A 195 25.15 -15.42 -7.85
C LEU A 195 25.78 -14.87 -6.57
N ALA A 196 25.01 -14.75 -5.47
CA ALA A 196 25.53 -14.33 -4.18
C ALA A 196 26.56 -15.33 -3.64
N ASP A 197 26.24 -16.63 -3.67
CA ASP A 197 27.16 -17.70 -3.24
C ASP A 197 28.46 -17.70 -4.06
N MET A 198 28.39 -17.40 -5.36
CA MET A 198 29.56 -17.32 -6.22
C MET A 198 30.42 -16.08 -5.97
N LEU A 199 29.83 -14.94 -5.58
CA LEU A 199 30.52 -13.66 -5.45
C LEU A 199 31.04 -13.38 -4.03
N ILE A 200 30.22 -13.71 -3.03
CA ILE A 200 30.44 -13.36 -1.62
C ILE A 200 30.81 -14.61 -0.81
N GLY A 201 30.33 -15.78 -1.25
CA GLY A 201 30.45 -17.05 -0.54
C GLY A 201 29.11 -17.48 0.05
N PRO A 202 28.95 -18.77 0.38
CA PRO A 202 27.71 -19.27 0.96
C PRO A 202 27.52 -18.71 2.37
N GLU A 203 26.39 -18.05 2.58
CA GLU A 203 25.97 -17.53 3.88
C GLU A 203 24.59 -18.10 4.23
N ASP A 204 24.43 -18.48 5.50
CA ASP A 204 23.14 -18.95 5.99
C ASP A 204 22.17 -17.77 6.05
N ALA A 205 21.15 -17.78 5.20
CA ALA A 205 20.11 -16.74 5.15
C ALA A 205 19.20 -16.68 6.40
N ASN A 206 19.49 -17.48 7.43
CA ASN A 206 18.57 -17.76 8.53
C ASN A 206 19.02 -17.06 9.82
N ASP A 207 18.12 -16.26 10.40
CA ASP A 207 18.34 -15.60 11.67
C ASP A 207 18.63 -16.64 12.78
N PRO A 208 19.75 -16.51 13.54
CA PRO A 208 20.08 -17.42 14.62
C PRO A 208 18.96 -17.55 15.67
N ILE A 209 18.17 -16.50 15.90
CA ILE A 209 17.03 -16.52 16.81
C ILE A 209 15.92 -17.44 16.28
N ILE A 210 15.67 -17.41 14.97
CA ILE A 210 14.70 -18.30 14.34
C ILE A 210 15.16 -19.75 14.48
N LYS A 211 16.44 -20.05 14.21
CA LYS A 211 17.00 -21.40 14.39
C LYS A 211 16.86 -21.91 15.83
N GLU A 212 17.10 -21.06 16.82
CA GLU A 212 16.95 -21.40 18.24
C GLU A 212 15.49 -21.75 18.57
N ILE A 213 14.53 -20.92 18.14
CA ILE A 213 13.10 -21.16 18.35
C ILE A 213 12.62 -22.45 17.66
N LEU A 214 13.12 -22.72 16.46
CA LEU A 214 12.74 -23.91 15.69
C LEU A 214 13.15 -25.23 16.38
N SER A 215 14.09 -25.18 17.32
CA SER A 215 14.60 -26.36 18.03
C SER A 215 13.71 -26.85 19.19
N GLU A 216 12.74 -26.03 19.66
CA GLU A 216 11.86 -26.37 20.81
C GLU A 216 10.84 -27.48 20.52
N GLY A 217 10.50 -27.68 19.24
CA GLY A 217 9.59 -28.73 18.80
C GLY A 217 8.36 -28.24 18.02
N PRO A 218 7.44 -29.17 17.67
CA PRO A 218 6.43 -28.93 16.63
C PRO A 218 5.44 -27.80 16.93
N ALA A 219 5.06 -27.60 18.20
CA ALA A 219 4.13 -26.55 18.57
C ALA A 219 4.71 -25.14 18.33
N ALA A 220 5.96 -24.92 18.72
CA ALA A 220 6.68 -23.66 18.48
C ALA A 220 6.85 -23.39 16.98
N GLN A 221 7.20 -24.43 16.20
CA GLN A 221 7.33 -24.34 14.75
C GLN A 221 6.01 -23.93 14.08
N ILE A 222 4.87 -24.49 14.50
CA ILE A 222 3.56 -24.12 13.95
C ILE A 222 3.25 -22.65 14.24
N VAL A 223 3.45 -22.18 15.48
CA VAL A 223 3.21 -20.78 15.84
C VAL A 223 4.11 -19.86 15.02
N LEU A 224 5.41 -20.17 14.92
CA LEU A 224 6.36 -19.36 14.17
C LEU A 224 6.04 -19.34 12.68
N PHE A 225 5.59 -20.46 12.11
CA PHE A 225 5.11 -20.52 10.74
C PHE A 225 3.95 -19.54 10.50
N PHE A 226 2.95 -19.50 11.39
CA PHE A 226 1.85 -18.55 11.26
C PHE A 226 2.31 -17.10 11.35
N LEU A 227 3.22 -16.78 12.27
CA LEU A 227 3.74 -15.42 12.44
C LEU A 227 4.57 -14.99 11.23
N TYR A 228 5.48 -15.83 10.77
CA TYR A 228 6.44 -15.51 9.71
C TYR A 228 5.85 -15.62 8.29
N CYS A 229 5.04 -16.65 8.03
CA CYS A 229 4.52 -16.94 6.69
C CYS A 229 3.15 -16.31 6.43
N ILE A 230 2.41 -15.88 7.45
CA ILE A 230 1.07 -15.30 7.27
C ILE A 230 0.98 -13.89 7.85
N ASN A 231 1.32 -13.73 9.13
CA ASN A 231 1.12 -12.44 9.80
C ASN A 231 2.06 -11.35 9.26
N ALA A 232 3.36 -11.63 9.15
CA ALA A 232 4.33 -10.67 8.59
C ALA A 232 3.98 -10.24 7.15
N PRO A 233 3.75 -11.15 6.18
CA PRO A 233 3.29 -10.77 4.84
C PRO A 233 2.00 -9.95 4.84
N LEU A 234 1.05 -10.24 5.73
CA LEU A 234 -0.18 -9.48 5.82
C LEU A 234 0.07 -8.02 6.24
N ILE A 235 0.87 -7.80 7.29
CA ILE A 235 1.24 -6.47 7.77
C ILE A 235 2.03 -5.73 6.66
N GLU A 236 3.10 -6.35 6.20
CA GLU A 236 4.06 -5.74 5.29
C GLU A 236 3.42 -5.41 3.94
N GLU A 237 2.71 -6.33 3.30
CA GLU A 237 2.07 -6.02 2.02
C GLU A 237 0.98 -4.95 2.17
N THR A 238 0.25 -4.94 3.28
CA THR A 238 -0.75 -3.91 3.55
C THR A 238 -0.10 -2.52 3.65
N VAL A 239 1.05 -2.41 4.32
CA VAL A 239 1.78 -1.14 4.47
C VAL A 239 2.49 -0.75 3.19
N TYR A 240 3.30 -1.63 2.60
CA TYR A 240 4.18 -1.28 1.50
C TYR A 240 3.44 -1.23 0.15
N ARG A 241 2.49 -2.14 -0.10
CA ARG A 241 1.75 -2.22 -1.39
C ARG A 241 0.39 -1.57 -1.26
N GLY A 242 -0.34 -1.90 -0.20
CA GLY A 242 -1.68 -1.36 0.06
C GLY A 242 -1.67 0.14 0.33
N PHE A 243 -0.72 0.64 1.13
CA PHE A 243 -0.64 2.03 1.56
C PHE A 243 0.44 2.85 0.85
N LEU A 244 1.72 2.51 1.01
CA LEU A 244 2.84 3.36 0.56
C LEU A 244 2.92 3.45 -0.97
N LEU A 245 2.94 2.31 -1.66
CA LEU A 245 3.00 2.26 -3.13
C LEU A 245 1.81 3.00 -3.74
N THR A 246 0.58 2.67 -3.33
CA THR A 246 -0.64 3.29 -3.89
C THR A 246 -0.65 4.79 -3.65
N SER A 247 -0.22 5.25 -2.46
CA SER A 247 -0.09 6.66 -2.13
C SER A 247 0.91 7.37 -3.02
N LEU A 248 2.11 6.80 -3.21
CA LEU A 248 3.15 7.37 -4.07
C LEU A 248 2.75 7.40 -5.55
N ALA A 249 2.00 6.40 -6.00
CA ALA A 249 1.54 6.30 -7.38
C ALA A 249 0.49 7.36 -7.76
N THR A 250 -0.13 8.05 -6.80
CA THR A 250 -1.00 9.21 -7.10
C THR A 250 -0.24 10.47 -7.52
N LYS A 251 1.04 10.58 -7.13
CA LYS A 251 1.88 11.76 -7.38
C LYS A 251 3.04 11.47 -8.34
N SER A 252 3.21 10.21 -8.74
CA SER A 252 4.36 9.77 -9.54
C SER A 252 3.97 8.65 -10.50
N LYS A 253 4.87 8.31 -11.43
CA LYS A 253 4.66 7.16 -12.32
C LYS A 253 4.70 5.85 -11.51
N PRO A 254 3.90 4.82 -11.86
CA PRO A 254 3.85 3.56 -11.10
C PRO A 254 5.21 2.90 -10.84
N TRP A 255 6.14 2.96 -11.81
CA TRP A 255 7.48 2.38 -11.66
C TRP A 255 8.31 3.08 -10.58
N SER A 256 8.19 4.40 -10.44
CA SER A 256 8.89 5.16 -9.40
C SER A 256 8.33 4.82 -8.01
N ALA A 257 7.01 4.67 -7.91
CA ALA A 257 6.36 4.23 -6.67
C ALA A 257 6.79 2.82 -6.24
N ILE A 258 6.91 1.88 -7.20
CA ILE A 258 7.43 0.52 -6.94
C ILE A 258 8.86 0.59 -6.40
N ILE A 259 9.75 1.34 -7.05
CA ILE A 259 11.15 1.44 -6.62
C ILE A 259 11.23 2.02 -5.20
N VAL A 260 10.55 3.14 -4.95
CA VAL A 260 10.62 3.80 -3.63
C VAL A 260 10.03 2.92 -2.54
N SER A 261 8.88 2.27 -2.76
CA SER A 261 8.30 1.39 -1.74
C SER A 261 9.17 0.15 -1.50
N SER A 262 9.83 -0.37 -2.53
CA SER A 262 10.75 -1.51 -2.43
C SER A 262 12.05 -1.15 -1.71
N CYS A 263 12.56 0.07 -1.90
CA CYS A 263 13.68 0.59 -1.14
C CYS A 263 13.31 0.71 0.35
N MET A 264 12.15 1.27 0.66
CA MET A 264 11.68 1.39 2.04
C MET A 264 11.46 0.03 2.71
N PHE A 265 10.92 -0.94 1.97
CA PHE A 265 10.77 -2.32 2.41
C PHE A 265 12.12 -2.96 2.77
N SER A 266 13.10 -2.87 1.88
CA SER A 266 14.45 -3.41 2.12
C SER A 266 15.14 -2.74 3.32
N LEU A 267 15.05 -1.41 3.43
CA LEU A 267 15.66 -0.67 4.55
C LEU A 267 15.05 -1.01 5.91
N ALA A 268 13.74 -1.30 5.96
CA ALA A 268 13.06 -1.63 7.20
C ALA A 268 13.48 -2.97 7.81
N HIS A 269 14.15 -3.83 7.05
CA HIS A 269 14.65 -5.12 7.54
C HIS A 269 15.99 -5.02 8.28
N PHE A 270 16.67 -3.87 8.21
CA PHE A 270 17.97 -3.63 8.87
C PHE A 270 19.06 -4.70 8.61
N SER A 271 18.97 -5.42 7.48
CA SER A 271 19.95 -6.42 7.06
C SER A 271 20.72 -5.91 5.85
N PHE A 272 22.02 -5.62 6.03
CA PHE A 272 22.87 -5.14 4.94
C PHE A 272 23.11 -6.23 3.90
N ASP A 273 23.39 -7.46 4.34
CA ASP A 273 23.76 -8.58 3.47
C ASP A 273 22.58 -8.98 2.56
N ASN A 274 21.35 -8.96 3.09
CA ASN A 274 20.15 -9.32 2.34
C ASN A 274 19.47 -8.12 1.66
N SER A 275 19.97 -6.89 1.83
CA SER A 275 19.29 -5.66 1.38
C SER A 275 18.96 -5.68 -0.12
N LEU A 276 19.90 -6.13 -0.96
CA LEU A 276 19.70 -6.19 -2.41
C LEU A 276 18.63 -7.23 -2.78
N GLN A 277 18.67 -8.42 -2.16
CA GLN A 277 17.68 -9.47 -2.40
C GLN A 277 16.28 -9.03 -1.96
N LEU A 278 16.17 -8.41 -0.77
CA LEU A 278 14.92 -7.85 -0.27
C LEU A 278 14.38 -6.72 -1.16
N PHE A 279 15.26 -5.89 -1.73
CA PHE A 279 14.86 -4.86 -2.68
C PHE A 279 14.29 -5.47 -3.97
N ILE A 280 14.94 -6.52 -4.49
CA ILE A 280 14.49 -7.23 -5.70
C ILE A 280 13.13 -7.89 -5.46
N ILE A 281 12.97 -8.64 -4.36
CA ILE A 281 11.69 -9.22 -3.93
C ILE A 281 10.64 -8.10 -3.79
N GLY A 282 11.08 -7.00 -3.17
CA GLY A 282 10.37 -5.72 -3.08
C GLY A 282 9.69 -5.32 -4.39
N CYS A 283 10.51 -5.23 -5.43
CA CYS A 283 10.10 -4.83 -6.77
C CYS A 283 9.15 -5.83 -7.42
N VAL A 284 9.40 -7.13 -7.25
CA VAL A 284 8.51 -8.18 -7.80
C VAL A 284 7.13 -8.09 -7.18
N LEU A 285 7.02 -8.00 -5.85
CA LEU A 285 5.75 -7.89 -5.15
C LEU A 285 5.01 -6.60 -5.51
N GLY A 286 5.74 -5.48 -5.64
CA GLY A 286 5.17 -4.21 -6.12
C GLY A 286 4.64 -4.31 -7.55
N TYR A 287 5.40 -4.92 -8.45
CA TYR A 287 4.96 -5.19 -9.81
C TYR A 287 3.73 -6.12 -9.85
N MET A 288 3.70 -7.17 -9.03
CA MET A 288 2.59 -8.11 -8.92
C MET A 288 1.30 -7.45 -8.43
N TYR A 289 1.39 -6.58 -7.43
CA TYR A 289 0.26 -5.78 -6.98
C TYR A 289 -0.30 -4.94 -8.13
N CYS A 290 0.57 -4.22 -8.82
CA CYS A 290 0.21 -3.40 -9.96
C CYS A 290 -0.36 -4.24 -11.12
N TRP A 291 0.15 -5.46 -11.36
CA TRP A 291 -0.26 -6.25 -12.53
C TRP A 291 -1.59 -6.97 -12.30
N THR A 292 -1.86 -7.35 -11.06
CA THR A 292 -3.10 -8.05 -10.67
C THR A 292 -4.21 -7.11 -10.20
N GLY A 293 -3.85 -5.93 -9.67
CA GLY A 293 -4.77 -5.03 -8.99
C GLY A 293 -5.33 -5.59 -7.67
N SER A 294 -4.75 -6.69 -7.17
CA SER A 294 -5.16 -7.40 -5.96
C SER A 294 -4.04 -7.37 -4.93
N LEU A 295 -4.39 -7.10 -3.67
CA LEU A 295 -3.47 -7.18 -2.55
C LEU A 295 -3.24 -8.64 -2.10
N ALA A 296 -4.19 -9.55 -2.38
CA ALA A 296 -3.99 -10.98 -2.12
C ALA A 296 -2.83 -11.57 -2.94
N SER A 297 -2.57 -11.05 -4.15
CA SER A 297 -1.50 -11.54 -5.00
C SER A 297 -0.11 -11.39 -4.36
N PRO A 298 0.37 -10.18 -4.01
CA PRO A 298 1.66 -10.04 -3.34
C PRO A 298 1.66 -10.71 -1.96
N ILE A 299 0.56 -10.72 -1.19
CA ILE A 299 0.49 -11.43 0.11
C ILE A 299 0.81 -12.92 -0.08
N ILE A 300 0.16 -13.58 -1.04
CA ILE A 300 0.37 -15.01 -1.28
C ILE A 300 1.80 -15.28 -1.80
N VAL A 301 2.28 -14.46 -2.73
CA VAL A 301 3.63 -14.61 -3.29
C VAL A 301 4.68 -14.46 -2.18
N HIS A 302 4.53 -13.47 -1.30
CA HIS A 302 5.42 -13.25 -0.16
C HIS A 302 5.30 -14.37 0.88
N ALA A 303 4.08 -14.77 1.24
CA ALA A 303 3.84 -15.89 2.14
C ALA A 303 4.49 -17.20 1.65
N MET A 304 4.42 -17.46 0.34
CA MET A 304 5.07 -18.63 -0.27
C MET A 304 6.59 -18.54 -0.23
N TYR A 305 7.16 -17.36 -0.48
CA TYR A 305 8.59 -17.13 -0.32
C TYR A 305 9.03 -17.42 1.12
N ASN A 306 8.34 -16.83 2.11
CA ASN A 306 8.64 -17.06 3.53
C ASN A 306 8.47 -18.53 3.91
N ALA A 307 7.45 -19.23 3.39
CA ALA A 307 7.26 -20.65 3.65
C ALA A 307 8.41 -21.52 3.09
N VAL A 308 8.95 -21.20 1.90
CA VAL A 308 10.10 -21.91 1.34
C VAL A 308 11.34 -21.69 2.22
N ILE A 309 11.61 -20.45 2.62
CA ILE A 309 12.73 -20.13 3.52
C ILE A 309 12.56 -20.83 4.88
N PHE A 310 11.34 -20.82 5.42
CA PHE A 310 11.03 -21.48 6.68
C PHE A 310 11.24 -23.00 6.63
N VAL A 311 10.76 -23.67 5.58
CA VAL A 311 10.93 -25.13 5.42
C VAL A 311 12.40 -25.48 5.22
N THR A 312 13.13 -24.72 4.40
CA THR A 312 14.58 -24.93 4.22
C THR A 312 15.40 -24.64 5.47
N SER A 313 14.87 -23.86 6.42
CA SER A 313 15.50 -23.64 7.73
C SER A 313 15.34 -24.81 8.70
N ILE A 314 14.37 -25.69 8.47
CA ILE A 314 14.07 -26.85 9.33
C ILE A 314 14.73 -28.13 8.81
N LEU A 315 14.92 -28.24 7.49
CA LEU A 315 15.52 -29.40 6.81
C LEU A 315 17.05 -29.41 6.91
#